data_AF-W0E399-F1
#
_entry.id   AF-W0E399-F1
#
_cell.length_a   1.000
_cell.length_b   1.000
_cell.length_c   1.000
_cell.angle_alpha   90.00
_cell.angle_beta   90.00
_cell.angle_gamma   90.00
#
_symmetry.space_group_name_H-M   'P 1'
#
loop_
_entity.id
_entity.type
_entity.pdbx_description
1 polymer ?
#
loop_
_entity_poly.entity_id
_entity_poly.type
_entity_poly.pdbx_seq_one_letter_code
_entity_poly.pdbx_strand_id
1 'polypeptide(L)'
;MAVSAVLLVLTGYWWAVLTRAPAGRLAGALERARLHLLGLGETLWAGLWVGLPGGWRLRLGLLRARTATTPETWLARLAPALPDGGRRGRPEVVAALLATAPGADHTALTRLVARLEAARYGAQRVVFSRWQRALARRLASGRRAHRPARPRRRGGLPPLNPPG
;
A
#
# COMPACT_ATOMS: atom_id res chain seq x y z
N MET A 1 12.10 -4.23 -20.88
CA MET A 1 11.06 -5.25 -20.58
C MET A 1 11.65 -6.61 -20.19
N ALA A 2 12.77 -7.06 -20.79
CA ALA A 2 13.35 -8.39 -20.51
C ALA A 2 13.98 -8.56 -19.11
N VAL A 3 14.59 -7.50 -18.56
CA VAL A 3 15.32 -7.55 -17.28
C VAL A 3 14.40 -7.85 -16.08
N SER A 4 13.17 -7.35 -16.12
CA SER A 4 12.18 -7.54 -15.03
C SER A 4 11.66 -8.98 -14.95
N ALA A 5 11.56 -9.68 -16.07
CA ALA A 5 11.14 -11.07 -16.11
C ALA A 5 12.24 -12.01 -15.57
N VAL A 6 13.50 -11.75 -15.93
CA VAL A 6 14.66 -12.50 -15.44
C VAL A 6 14.81 -12.35 -13.93
N LEU A 7 14.62 -11.14 -13.39
CA LEU A 7 14.63 -10.91 -11.94
C LEU A 7 13.50 -11.66 -11.22
N LEU A 8 12.28 -11.70 -11.79
CA LEU A 8 11.16 -12.44 -11.20
C LEU A 8 11.38 -13.96 -11.20
N VAL A 9 11.93 -14.51 -12.28
CA VAL A 9 12.26 -15.94 -12.37
C VAL A 9 13.39 -16.31 -11.40
N LEU A 10 14.43 -15.48 -11.31
CA LEU A 10 15.50 -15.66 -10.31
C LEU A 10 14.94 -15.57 -8.88
N THR A 11 14.05 -14.63 -8.60
CA THR A 11 13.46 -14.48 -7.26
C THR A 11 12.61 -15.69 -6.90
N GLY A 12 11.80 -16.22 -7.84
CA GLY A 12 11.01 -17.44 -7.63
C GLY A 12 11.85 -18.70 -7.49
N TYR A 13 12.93 -18.82 -8.28
CA TYR A 13 13.87 -19.93 -8.22
C TYR A 13 14.63 -19.95 -6.88
N TRP A 14 15.14 -18.79 -6.43
CA TRP A 14 15.79 -18.67 -5.13
C TRP A 14 14.82 -18.89 -3.97
N TRP A 15 13.56 -18.46 -4.10
CA TRP A 15 12.52 -18.74 -3.10
C TRP A 15 12.25 -20.24 -2.96
N ALA A 16 12.13 -20.98 -4.06
CA ALA A 16 11.92 -22.42 -4.05
C ALA A 16 13.12 -23.17 -3.43
N VAL A 17 14.34 -22.74 -3.74
CA VAL A 17 15.59 -23.27 -3.15
C VAL A 17 15.67 -22.97 -1.66
N LEU A 18 15.27 -21.78 -1.22
CA LEU A 18 15.25 -21.36 0.20
C LEU A 18 14.16 -22.05 1.03
N THR A 19 13.05 -22.46 0.41
CA THR A 19 11.94 -23.15 1.12
C THR A 19 12.12 -24.66 1.25
N ARG A 20 13.08 -25.28 0.55
CA ARG A 20 13.39 -26.71 0.72
C ARG A 20 14.23 -26.90 1.99
N ALA A 21 13.74 -27.75 2.90
CA ALA A 21 14.47 -28.10 4.12
C ALA A 21 15.83 -28.74 3.74
N PRO A 22 16.97 -28.22 4.22
CA PRO A 22 18.25 -28.83 3.96
C PRO A 22 18.36 -30.14 4.76
N ALA A 23 18.34 -31.28 4.09
CA ALA A 23 18.65 -32.57 4.71
C ALA A 23 20.17 -32.81 4.64
N GLY A 24 20.83 -32.97 5.80
CA GLY A 24 22.23 -33.39 5.89
C GLY A 24 23.10 -32.58 6.87
N ARG A 25 24.37 -32.99 7.03
CA ARG A 25 25.34 -32.44 8.01
C ARG A 25 25.70 -30.96 7.81
N LEU A 26 25.32 -30.34 6.69
CA LEU A 26 25.54 -28.92 6.39
C LEU A 26 24.29 -28.04 6.67
N ALA A 27 23.19 -28.64 7.15
CA ALA A 27 21.95 -27.93 7.45
C ALA A 27 22.14 -26.75 8.42
N GLY A 28 22.94 -26.94 9.48
CA GLY A 28 23.17 -25.89 10.48
C GLY A 28 23.96 -24.67 9.98
N ALA A 29 24.81 -24.83 8.96
CA ALA A 29 25.56 -23.73 8.35
C ALA A 29 24.69 -22.97 7.32
N LEU A 30 23.90 -23.71 6.53
CA LEU A 30 22.90 -23.15 5.62
C LEU A 30 21.76 -22.44 6.36
N GLU A 31 21.35 -22.94 7.52
CA GLU A 31 20.33 -22.32 8.35
C GLU A 31 20.82 -21.01 8.99
N ARG A 32 22.09 -20.95 9.43
CA ARG A 32 22.73 -19.70 9.87
C ARG A 32 22.88 -18.70 8.73
N ALA A 33 23.30 -19.13 7.54
CA ALA A 33 23.38 -18.27 6.37
C ALA A 33 22.01 -17.77 5.94
N ARG A 34 20.98 -18.62 6.01
CA ARG A 34 19.58 -18.27 5.74
C ARG A 34 19.04 -17.25 6.74
N LEU A 35 19.31 -17.42 8.04
CA LEU A 35 18.93 -16.46 9.07
C LEU A 35 19.65 -15.11 8.87
N HIS A 36 20.93 -15.12 8.50
CA HIS A 36 21.67 -13.90 8.16
C HIS A 36 21.12 -13.19 6.91
N LEU A 37 20.79 -13.93 5.85
CA LEU A 37 20.19 -13.38 4.63
C LEU A 37 18.78 -12.83 4.89
N LEU A 38 17.98 -13.51 5.71
CA LEU A 38 16.67 -13.01 6.14
C LEU A 38 16.80 -11.74 7.00
N GLY A 39 17.77 -11.70 7.93
CA GLY A 39 18.05 -10.51 8.74
C GLY A 39 18.59 -9.33 7.93
N LEU A 40 19.41 -9.59 6.90
CA LEU A 40 19.85 -8.59 5.93
C LEU A 40 18.68 -8.06 5.09
N GLY A 41 17.75 -8.94 4.71
CA GLY A 41 16.50 -8.55 4.05
C GLY A 41 15.65 -7.61 4.91
N GLU A 42 15.51 -7.89 6.21
CA GLU A 42 14.75 -7.03 7.12
C GLU A 42 15.41 -5.67 7.38
N THR A 43 16.73 -5.64 7.53
CA THR A 43 17.47 -4.38 7.74
C THR A 43 17.50 -3.51 6.48
N LEU A 44 17.67 -4.12 5.30
CA LEU A 44 17.54 -3.41 4.03
C LEU A 44 16.11 -2.90 3.83
N TRP A 45 15.10 -3.71 4.15
CA TRP A 45 13.71 -3.29 4.06
C TRP A 45 13.38 -2.17 5.04
N ALA A 46 13.91 -2.22 6.26
CA ALA A 46 13.76 -1.16 7.25
C ALA A 46 14.46 0.13 6.79
N GLY A 47 15.68 0.04 6.25
CA GLY A 47 16.40 1.18 5.68
C GLY A 47 15.66 1.80 4.49
N LEU A 48 15.14 0.95 3.59
CA LEU A 48 14.32 1.39 2.46
C LEU A 48 13.02 2.06 2.94
N TRP A 49 12.40 1.50 3.99
CA TRP A 49 11.20 2.05 4.60
C TRP A 49 11.42 3.43 5.21
N VAL A 50 12.56 3.65 5.87
CA VAL A 50 12.93 4.95 6.44
C VAL A 50 13.25 5.97 5.35
N GLY A 51 13.94 5.55 4.27
CA GLY A 51 14.29 6.42 3.14
C GLY A 51 13.14 6.72 2.16
N LEU A 52 12.01 6.03 2.28
CA LEU A 52 10.87 6.24 1.39
C LEU A 52 10.17 7.59 1.69
N PRO A 53 9.83 8.39 0.65
CA PRO A 53 9.05 9.60 0.83
C PRO A 53 7.73 9.31 1.58
N GLY A 54 7.31 10.21 2.46
CA GLY A 54 6.14 9.99 3.33
C GLY A 54 4.88 9.53 2.57
N GLY A 55 4.63 10.07 1.37
CA GLY A 55 3.50 9.65 0.54
C GLY A 55 3.59 8.21 0.00
N TRP A 56 4.80 7.69 -0.23
CA TRP A 56 5.01 6.30 -0.66
C TRP A 56 4.84 5.31 0.49
N ARG A 57 5.38 5.65 1.68
CA ARG A 57 5.16 4.86 2.91
C ARG A 57 3.67 4.69 3.17
N LEU A 58 2.91 5.78 3.02
CA LEU A 58 1.47 5.79 3.24
C LEU A 58 0.70 4.94 2.22
N ARG A 59 1.11 4.97 0.94
CA ARG A 59 0.54 4.08 -0.08
C ARG A 59 0.83 2.60 0.21
N LEU A 60 2.06 2.25 0.56
CA LEU A 60 2.44 0.89 0.90
C LEU A 60 1.75 0.41 2.19
N GLY A 61 1.65 1.29 3.20
CA GLY A 61 0.89 1.04 4.42
C GLY A 61 -0.58 0.75 4.15
N LEU A 62 -1.23 1.52 3.27
CA LEU A 62 -2.61 1.27 2.86
C LEU A 62 -2.76 -0.06 2.09
N LEU A 63 -1.81 -0.41 1.23
CA LEU A 63 -1.79 -1.69 0.53
C LEU A 63 -1.64 -2.86 1.52
N ARG A 64 -0.74 -2.74 2.50
CA ARG A 64 -0.55 -3.74 3.56
C ARG A 64 -1.77 -3.84 4.48
N ALA A 65 -2.40 -2.72 4.80
CA ALA A 65 -3.60 -2.68 5.63
C ALA A 65 -4.82 -3.28 4.90
N ARG A 66 -4.86 -3.26 3.56
CA ARG A 66 -5.97 -3.83 2.78
C ARG A 66 -6.19 -5.33 3.02
N THR A 67 -5.16 -6.08 3.37
CA THR A 67 -5.26 -7.51 3.70
C THR A 67 -5.65 -7.78 5.15
N ALA A 68 -5.96 -6.73 5.94
CA ALA A 68 -6.50 -6.91 7.27
C ALA A 68 -7.92 -7.45 7.22
N THR A 69 -8.29 -8.26 8.22
CA THR A 69 -9.63 -8.83 8.40
C THR A 69 -10.38 -8.18 9.57
N THR A 70 -9.68 -7.46 10.45
CA THR A 70 -10.26 -6.75 11.60
C THR A 70 -9.84 -5.27 11.63
N PRO A 71 -10.63 -4.40 12.29
CA PRO A 71 -10.29 -3.00 12.52
C PRO A 71 -8.93 -2.79 13.20
N GLU A 72 -8.62 -3.59 14.23
CA GLU A 72 -7.39 -3.49 15.01
C GLU A 72 -6.18 -3.84 14.14
N THR A 73 -6.30 -4.93 13.38
CA THR A 73 -5.24 -5.38 12.46
C THR A 73 -4.99 -4.34 11.37
N TRP A 74 -6.03 -3.66 10.90
CA TRP A 74 -5.90 -2.61 9.90
C TRP A 74 -5.14 -1.41 10.44
N LEU A 75 -5.49 -0.93 11.64
CA LEU A 75 -4.78 0.19 12.29
C LEU A 75 -3.34 -0.17 12.61
N ALA A 76 -3.08 -1.37 13.14
CA ALA A 76 -1.73 -1.83 13.46
C ALA A 76 -0.84 -1.91 12.21
N ARG A 77 -1.39 -2.34 11.06
CA ARG A 77 -0.66 -2.37 9.78
C ARG A 77 -0.47 -0.98 9.16
N LEU A 78 -1.34 -0.03 9.46
CA LEU A 78 -1.26 1.35 8.96
C LEU A 78 -0.33 2.23 9.82
N ALA A 79 -0.27 2.01 11.14
CA ALA A 79 0.49 2.81 12.09
C ALA A 79 1.94 3.13 11.66
N PRO A 80 2.75 2.18 11.14
CA PRO A 80 4.14 2.46 10.71
C PRO A 80 4.27 3.41 9.52
N ALA A 81 3.16 3.65 8.82
CA ALA A 81 3.06 4.51 7.65
C ALA A 81 2.44 5.89 7.95
N LEU A 82 1.87 6.07 9.15
CA LEU A 82 1.35 7.35 9.61
C LEU A 82 2.50 8.21 10.18
N PRO A 83 2.40 9.54 10.06
CA PRO A 83 3.20 10.41 10.91
C PRO A 83 2.95 10.06 12.39
N ASP A 84 3.99 10.19 13.23
CA ASP A 84 3.96 9.89 14.67
C ASP A 84 3.39 8.51 15.07
N GLY A 85 3.35 7.53 14.14
CA GLY A 85 2.78 6.21 14.38
C GLY A 85 1.26 6.18 14.52
N GLY A 86 0.55 7.27 14.19
CA GLY A 86 -0.89 7.40 14.41
C GLY A 86 -1.29 7.72 15.86
N ARG A 87 -0.35 8.21 16.68
CA ARG A 87 -0.61 8.58 18.09
C ARG A 87 -1.69 9.66 18.24
N ARG A 88 -1.86 10.54 17.25
CA ARG A 88 -2.89 11.59 17.29
C ARG A 88 -4.28 11.08 16.92
N GLY A 89 -4.41 9.79 16.61
CA GLY A 89 -5.69 9.10 16.38
C GLY A 89 -6.40 9.53 15.08
N ARG A 90 -7.73 9.63 15.13
CA ARG A 90 -8.61 9.98 14.01
C ARG A 90 -8.11 11.09 13.06
N PRO A 91 -7.77 12.30 13.54
CA PRO A 91 -7.43 13.41 12.64
C PRO A 91 -6.20 13.10 11.77
N GLU A 92 -5.23 12.40 12.32
CA GLU A 92 -3.99 12.02 11.62
C GLU A 92 -4.25 10.93 10.57
N VAL A 93 -5.09 9.95 10.89
CA VAL A 93 -5.53 8.93 9.93
C VAL A 93 -6.28 9.59 8.76
N VAL A 94 -7.15 10.56 9.03
CA VAL A 94 -7.90 11.28 7.98
C VAL A 94 -6.97 12.13 7.12
N ALA A 95 -6.06 12.89 7.74
CA ALA A 95 -5.07 13.72 7.03
C ALA A 95 -4.17 12.87 6.12
N ALA A 96 -3.71 11.72 6.62
CA ALA A 96 -2.96 10.73 5.87
C ALA A 96 -3.74 10.19 4.66
N LEU A 97 -5.01 9.81 4.86
CA LEU A 97 -5.87 9.34 3.78
C LEU A 97 -6.07 10.42 2.70
N LEU A 98 -6.30 11.67 3.10
CA LEU A 98 -6.41 12.80 2.18
C LEU A 98 -5.11 13.06 1.41
N ALA A 99 -3.94 12.92 2.03
CA ALA A 99 -2.66 13.05 1.34
C ALA A 99 -2.52 12.04 0.18
N THR A 100 -3.14 10.86 0.28
CA THR A 100 -3.13 9.86 -0.81
C THR A 100 -4.22 10.05 -1.86
N ALA A 101 -5.28 10.79 -1.52
CA ALA A 101 -6.45 11.04 -2.36
C ALA A 101 -6.99 12.46 -2.08
N PRO A 102 -6.32 13.51 -2.58
CA PRO A 102 -6.61 14.89 -2.19
C PRO A 102 -8.02 15.36 -2.60
N GLY A 103 -8.62 14.77 -3.63
CA GLY A 103 -10.00 15.06 -4.03
C GLY A 103 -11.08 14.27 -3.27
N ALA A 104 -10.73 13.51 -2.23
CA ALA A 104 -11.71 12.75 -1.46
C ALA A 104 -12.46 13.66 -0.49
N ASP A 105 -13.77 13.42 -0.31
CA ASP A 105 -14.59 14.16 0.64
C ASP A 105 -14.11 13.93 2.09
N HIS A 106 -13.59 15.00 2.69
CA HIS A 106 -13.08 15.02 4.06
C HIS A 106 -14.15 14.60 5.08
N THR A 107 -15.36 15.15 5.02
CA THR A 107 -16.43 14.84 5.98
C THR A 107 -16.84 13.37 5.87
N ALA A 108 -16.93 12.85 4.65
CA ALA A 108 -17.25 11.44 4.43
C ALA A 108 -16.15 10.50 4.92
N LEU A 109 -14.87 10.85 4.77
CA LEU A 109 -13.74 10.10 5.31
C LEU A 109 -13.73 10.14 6.85
N THR A 110 -13.90 11.31 7.46
CA THR A 110 -13.94 11.48 8.91
C THR A 110 -15.03 10.62 9.55
N ARG A 111 -16.25 10.62 8.98
CA ARG A 111 -17.34 9.75 9.43
C ARG A 111 -16.99 8.26 9.30
N LEU A 112 -16.25 7.88 8.27
CA LEU A 112 -15.89 6.48 8.03
C LEU A 112 -14.80 6.00 8.99
N VAL A 113 -13.81 6.84 9.28
CA VAL A 113 -12.79 6.56 10.31
C VAL A 113 -13.43 6.55 11.70
N ALA A 114 -14.36 7.47 12.00
CA ALA A 114 -15.09 7.48 13.27
C ALA A 114 -15.89 6.20 13.51
N ARG A 115 -16.56 5.66 12.48
CA ARG A 115 -17.24 4.36 12.56
C ARG A 115 -16.28 3.20 12.81
N LEU A 116 -15.06 3.25 12.28
CA LEU A 116 -14.05 2.24 12.53
C LEU A 116 -13.59 2.28 13.99
N GLU A 117 -13.30 3.47 14.51
CA GLU A 117 -12.91 3.63 15.92
C GLU A 117 -14.03 3.20 16.87
N ALA A 118 -15.28 3.59 16.59
CA ALA A 118 -16.43 3.14 17.37
C ALA A 118 -16.57 1.61 17.35
N ALA A 119 -16.27 0.96 16.22
CA ALA A 119 -16.26 -0.49 16.12
C ALA A 119 -15.15 -1.15 16.94
N ARG A 120 -13.95 -0.56 16.97
CA ARG A 120 -12.83 -1.02 17.79
C ARG A 120 -13.15 -1.00 19.29
N TYR A 121 -13.87 0.02 19.76
CA TYR A 121 -14.27 0.13 21.18
C TYR A 121 -15.58 -0.60 21.50
N GLY A 122 -16.12 -1.42 20.58
CA GLY A 122 -17.36 -2.16 20.79
C GLY A 122 -18.64 -1.30 20.77
N ALA A 123 -18.52 0.02 20.56
CA ALA A 123 -19.65 0.94 20.54
C ALA A 123 -20.51 0.81 19.28
N GLN A 124 -19.99 0.20 18.20
CA GLN A 124 -20.74 0.05 16.94
C GLN A 124 -20.41 -1.25 16.19
N ARG A 125 -21.42 -2.03 15.80
CA ARG A 125 -21.21 -3.17 14.90
C ARG A 125 -20.95 -2.68 13.47
N VAL A 126 -19.77 -2.98 12.94
CA VAL A 126 -19.39 -2.65 11.56
C VAL A 126 -18.95 -3.92 10.83
N VAL A 127 -19.58 -4.19 9.67
CA VAL A 127 -19.08 -5.22 8.76
C VAL A 127 -17.81 -4.71 8.10
N PHE A 128 -16.66 -5.16 8.59
CA PHE A 128 -15.35 -4.62 8.22
C PHE A 128 -15.06 -4.70 6.72
N SER A 129 -15.47 -5.78 6.04
CA SER A 129 -15.32 -5.91 4.58
C SER A 129 -16.13 -4.89 3.79
N ARG A 130 -17.31 -4.48 4.29
CA ARG A 130 -18.15 -3.43 3.69
C ARG A 130 -17.52 -2.06 3.92
N TRP A 131 -16.97 -1.85 5.11
CA TRP A 131 -16.22 -0.64 5.47
C TRP A 131 -14.98 -0.46 4.58
N GLN A 132 -14.15 -1.49 4.40
CA GLN A 132 -12.97 -1.45 3.53
C GLN A 132 -13.33 -1.11 2.08
N ARG A 133 -14.40 -1.72 1.55
CA ARG A 133 -14.91 -1.40 0.20
C ARG A 133 -15.36 0.06 0.08
N ALA A 134 -16.03 0.59 1.11
CA ALA A 134 -16.44 1.99 1.13
C ALA A 134 -15.24 2.95 1.18
N LEU A 135 -14.21 2.64 1.98
CA LEU A 135 -12.96 3.38 2.00
C LEU A 135 -12.28 3.38 0.64
N ALA A 136 -12.09 2.20 0.04
CA ALA A 136 -11.44 2.04 -1.25
C ALA A 136 -12.14 2.84 -2.36
N ARG A 137 -13.48 2.83 -2.39
CA ARG A 137 -14.27 3.63 -3.34
C ARG A 137 -14.03 5.12 -3.16
N ARG A 138 -14.04 5.64 -1.92
CA ARG A 138 -13.81 7.07 -1.64
C ARG A 138 -12.42 7.52 -2.05
N LEU A 139 -11.39 6.74 -1.72
CA LEU A 139 -10.01 7.02 -2.13
C LEU A 139 -9.83 6.92 -3.65
N ALA A 140 -10.55 6.02 -4.33
CA ALA A 140 -10.54 5.94 -5.79
C ALA A 140 -11.22 7.16 -6.43
N SER A 141 -12.38 7.57 -5.91
CA SER A 141 -13.09 8.77 -6.38
C SER A 141 -12.25 10.03 -6.20
N GLY A 142 -11.63 10.22 -5.03
CA GLY A 142 -10.78 11.39 -4.79
C GLY A 142 -9.55 11.47 -5.68
N ARG A 143 -8.92 10.32 -5.98
CA ARG A 143 -7.82 10.26 -6.95
C ARG A 143 -8.25 10.56 -8.39
N ARG A 144 -9.48 10.16 -8.76
CA ARG A 144 -10.04 10.47 -10.09
C ARG A 144 -10.39 11.95 -10.23
N ALA A 145 -10.98 12.54 -9.20
CA ALA A 145 -11.36 13.95 -9.19
C ALA A 145 -10.14 14.88 -9.34
N HIS A 146 -9.00 14.49 -8.77
CA HIS A 146 -7.76 15.26 -8.85
C HIS A 146 -6.86 14.89 -10.05
N ARG A 147 -7.30 13.99 -10.93
CA ARG A 147 -6.50 13.66 -12.11
C ARG A 147 -6.64 14.80 -13.12
N PRO A 148 -5.54 15.40 -13.62
CA PRO A 148 -5.64 16.40 -14.67
C PRO A 148 -6.41 15.80 -15.83
N ALA A 149 -7.41 16.53 -16.33
CA ALA A 149 -8.18 16.13 -17.50
C ALA A 149 -7.18 15.85 -18.62
N ARG A 150 -7.04 14.58 -18.99
CA ARG A 150 -6.14 14.19 -20.06
C ARG A 150 -6.63 14.93 -21.31
N PRO A 151 -5.81 15.75 -21.99
CA PRO A 151 -6.25 16.38 -23.21
C PRO A 151 -6.70 15.26 -24.15
N ARG A 152 -7.99 15.25 -24.48
CA ARG A 152 -8.49 14.44 -25.59
C ARG A 152 -7.70 14.95 -26.78
N ARG A 153 -6.68 14.20 -27.21
CA ARG A 153 -6.13 14.32 -28.56
C ARG A 153 -7.29 14.02 -29.49
N ARG A 154 -8.09 15.04 -29.81
CA ARG A 154 -8.82 15.10 -31.07
C ARG A 154 -7.71 14.99 -32.10
N GLY A 155 -7.63 13.84 -32.76
CA GLY A 155 -6.85 13.71 -33.98
C GLY A 155 -7.37 14.75 -34.94
N GLY A 156 -6.70 15.91 -34.99
CA GLY A 156 -6.80 16.80 -36.12
C GLY A 156 -6.21 16.01 -37.27
N LEU A 157 -7.09 15.48 -38.12
CA LEU A 157 -6.71 15.06 -39.46
C LEU A 157 -5.99 16.24 -40.11
N PRO A 158 -4.79 16.05 -40.68
CA PRO A 158 -4.17 17.11 -41.46
C PRO A 158 -5.12 17.50 -42.61
N PRO A 159 -5.29 18.80 -42.91
CA PRO A 159 -6.14 19.22 -44.02
C PRO A 159 -5.62 18.62 -45.32
N LEU A 160 -6.47 17.86 -46.02
CA LEU A 160 -6.15 17.18 -47.28
C LEU A 160 -6.21 18.08 -48.52
N ASN A 161 -6.23 19.41 -48.37
CA ASN A 161 -6.22 20.32 -49.51
C ASN A 161 -4.91 21.13 -49.57
N PRO A 162 -4.09 20.97 -50.62
CA PRO A 162 -3.02 21.92 -50.90
C PRO A 162 -3.61 23.27 -51.33
N PRO A 163 -2.97 24.41 -51.00
CA PRO A 163 -3.37 25.71 -51.53
C PRO A 163 -3.15 25.71 -53.05
N GLY A 164 -4.22 25.99 -53.79
CA GLY A 164 -4.15 26.34 -55.21
C GLY A 164 -3.70 27.78 -55.40
#